data_AF-A0A239I4I2-F1
#
_entry.id   AF-A0A239I4I2-F1
#
_cell.length_a   1.000
_cell.length_b   1.000
_cell.length_c   1.000
_cell.angle_alpha   90.00
_cell.angle_beta   90.00
_cell.angle_gamma   90.00
#
_symmetry.space_group_name_H-M   'P 1'
#
loop_
_entity.id
_entity.type
_entity.pdbx_description
1 polymer ?
#
loop_
_entity_poly.entity_id
_entity_poly.type
_entity_poly.pdbx_seq_one_letter_code
_entity_poly.pdbx_strand_id
1 'polypeptide(L)'
;MIKDRPAHLLTDPTYSVRPPLPYRVDMSPVPDLVARSIADLAGIQPVTKAMFDAAGGDLTDKPSEGEVALFRAAGTEFQLIWIIASLVPRVGNGEGYGTTPFALSLKPAEKRGEIQTATIDWIEKLDLAYDADNPPLFSRFDPFEGSYGLFGMGAPGLAEGKGHLDELGLVIGYYFLATCYDENEVLAPAIGLPEGDAWRRYAKHRRKLLFAPFKNLQPRRIWGADSPIELFLIQELARRGYHPQLQMLIMENGGTYPSFYDLWGDIEFRWSHAAVTEADLFFPDQRVAVFCDGGRYHRSGAKQKKDAAISERLRGFGISPVRIDGRTIVNDLTGAADAVEAALRSAG
;
A
#
# COMPACT_ATOMS: atom_id res chain seq x y z
N MET A 1 -12.19 9.12 7.90
CA MET A 1 -12.60 10.09 6.85
C MET A 1 -11.52 11.13 6.82
N ILE A 2 -11.00 11.38 5.64
CA ILE A 2 -9.77 12.16 5.48
C ILE A 2 -10.09 13.63 5.76
N LYS A 3 -9.42 14.17 6.79
CA LYS A 3 -9.63 15.52 7.31
C LYS A 3 -8.72 16.53 6.61
N ASP A 4 -8.99 17.82 6.84
CA ASP A 4 -8.12 18.93 6.43
C ASP A 4 -7.85 18.99 4.92
N ARG A 5 -8.85 18.61 4.12
CA ARG A 5 -8.79 18.67 2.65
C ARG A 5 -8.54 20.12 2.18
N PRO A 6 -7.55 20.35 1.31
CA PRO A 6 -7.32 21.66 0.72
C PRO A 6 -8.56 22.18 -0.01
N ALA A 7 -8.89 23.46 0.20
CA ALA A 7 -10.01 24.10 -0.47
C ALA A 7 -9.88 24.00 -2.01
N HIS A 8 -8.65 24.04 -2.54
CA HIS A 8 -8.37 23.87 -3.96
C HIS A 8 -9.00 22.58 -4.54
N LEU A 9 -8.85 21.44 -3.86
CA LEU A 9 -9.42 20.18 -4.33
C LEU A 9 -10.95 20.21 -4.29
N LEU A 10 -11.53 20.80 -3.24
CA LEU A 10 -12.99 20.89 -3.07
C LEU A 10 -13.66 21.81 -4.10
N THR A 11 -12.92 22.74 -4.70
CA THR A 11 -13.45 23.59 -5.78
C THR A 11 -13.60 22.88 -7.12
N ASP A 12 -12.91 21.74 -7.31
CA ASP A 12 -13.09 20.91 -8.51
C ASP A 12 -14.40 20.11 -8.39
N PRO A 13 -15.38 20.34 -9.28
CA PRO A 13 -16.66 19.64 -9.24
C PRO A 13 -16.52 18.13 -9.45
N THR A 14 -15.46 17.67 -10.11
CA THR A 14 -15.20 16.25 -10.36
C THR A 14 -14.60 15.54 -9.15
N TYR A 15 -13.91 16.26 -8.26
CA TYR A 15 -13.27 15.70 -7.06
C TYR A 15 -14.28 15.17 -6.03
N SER A 16 -15.49 15.72 -6.03
CA SER A 16 -16.57 15.35 -5.10
C SER A 16 -17.58 14.36 -5.70
N VAL A 17 -17.22 13.75 -6.83
CA VAL A 17 -18.02 12.74 -7.53
C VAL A 17 -17.17 11.49 -7.73
N ARG A 18 -17.67 10.34 -7.29
CA ARG A 18 -17.08 9.05 -7.62
C ARG A 18 -17.72 8.50 -8.90
N PRO A 19 -16.91 8.04 -9.87
CA PRO A 19 -17.43 7.41 -11.08
C PRO A 19 -18.06 6.04 -10.77
N PRO A 20 -18.90 5.49 -11.66
CA PRO A 20 -19.33 4.10 -11.55
C PRO A 20 -18.19 3.11 -11.83
N LEU A 21 -18.39 1.86 -11.39
CA LEU A 21 -17.60 0.72 -11.84
C LEU A 21 -17.82 0.46 -13.35
N PRO A 22 -16.87 -0.20 -14.05
CA PRO A 22 -15.61 -0.73 -13.52
C PRO A 22 -14.50 0.34 -13.40
N TYR A 23 -13.67 0.19 -12.37
CA TYR A 23 -12.43 0.95 -12.24
C TYR A 23 -11.27 0.18 -12.86
N ARG A 24 -10.49 0.86 -13.69
CA ARG A 24 -9.22 0.34 -14.19
C ARG A 24 -8.13 0.75 -13.23
N VAL A 25 -7.59 -0.21 -12.48
CA VAL A 25 -6.50 0.04 -11.52
C VAL A 25 -5.16 -0.17 -12.20
N ASP A 26 -4.44 0.92 -12.43
CA ASP A 26 -3.06 0.87 -12.92
C ASP A 26 -2.11 0.63 -11.75
N MET A 27 -1.54 -0.57 -11.69
CA MET A 27 -0.58 -0.98 -10.65
C MET A 27 0.86 -0.53 -10.97
N SER A 28 1.13 0.13 -12.12
CA SER A 28 2.48 0.52 -12.53
C SER A 28 3.26 1.37 -11.51
N PRO A 29 2.62 2.18 -10.64
CA PRO A 29 3.36 2.91 -9.62
C PRO A 29 3.75 2.07 -8.40
N VAL A 30 3.16 0.89 -8.22
CA VAL A 30 3.52 -0.04 -7.15
C VAL A 30 4.83 -0.74 -7.57
N PRO A 31 5.87 -0.77 -6.74
CA PRO A 31 7.13 -1.44 -7.08
C PRO A 31 6.91 -2.92 -7.40
N ASP A 32 7.54 -3.41 -8.47
CA ASP A 32 7.32 -4.77 -9.00
C ASP A 32 7.45 -5.86 -7.92
N LEU A 33 8.49 -5.79 -7.10
CA LEU A 33 8.71 -6.79 -6.04
C LEU A 33 7.66 -6.70 -4.93
N VAL A 34 7.11 -5.52 -4.67
CA VAL A 34 5.99 -5.32 -3.74
C VAL A 34 4.72 -5.94 -4.34
N ALA A 35 4.41 -5.64 -5.60
CA ALA A 35 3.25 -6.21 -6.30
C ALA A 35 3.31 -7.75 -6.34
N ARG A 36 4.47 -8.32 -6.67
CA ARG A 36 4.70 -9.78 -6.65
C ARG A 36 4.57 -10.38 -5.25
N SER A 37 4.89 -9.64 -4.19
CA SER A 37 4.82 -10.14 -2.81
C SER A 37 3.40 -10.37 -2.29
N ILE A 38 2.40 -9.78 -2.95
CA ILE A 38 0.99 -9.90 -2.64
C ILE A 38 0.19 -10.66 -3.71
N ALA A 39 0.80 -10.95 -4.87
CA ALA A 39 0.12 -11.56 -6.02
C ALA A 39 -0.35 -13.00 -5.76
N ASP A 40 0.30 -13.71 -4.84
CA ASP A 40 -0.03 -15.09 -4.44
C ASP A 40 -0.90 -15.16 -3.18
N LEU A 41 -1.34 -14.02 -2.64
CA LEU A 41 -2.18 -13.99 -1.45
C LEU A 41 -3.62 -14.36 -1.80
N ALA A 42 -3.89 -15.66 -1.72
CA ALA A 42 -5.21 -16.23 -1.90
C ALA A 42 -5.36 -17.49 -1.03
N GLY A 43 -6.58 -18.00 -0.88
CA GLY A 43 -6.87 -19.17 -0.02
C GLY A 43 -6.37 -19.02 1.43
N ILE A 44 -5.88 -20.12 2.02
CA ILE A 44 -5.30 -20.13 3.36
C ILE A 44 -3.83 -19.71 3.32
N GLN A 45 -3.45 -18.80 4.22
CA GLN A 45 -2.10 -18.26 4.33
C GLN A 45 -1.62 -18.25 5.80
N PRO A 46 -0.31 -18.34 6.05
CA PRO A 46 0.73 -18.68 5.06
C PRO A 46 0.62 -20.13 4.59
N VAL A 47 1.04 -20.38 3.35
CA VAL A 47 1.25 -21.74 2.86
C VAL A 47 2.36 -22.41 3.67
N THR A 48 2.07 -23.54 4.31
CA THR A 48 3.08 -24.37 4.99
C THR A 48 3.32 -25.67 4.25
N LYS A 49 4.45 -26.33 4.51
CA LYS A 49 4.74 -27.66 3.96
C LYS A 49 3.66 -28.67 4.33
N ALA A 50 3.23 -28.72 5.60
CA ALA A 50 2.16 -29.61 6.02
C ALA A 50 0.84 -29.36 5.26
N MET A 51 0.51 -28.10 4.99
CA MET A 51 -0.66 -27.73 4.20
C MET A 51 -0.54 -28.18 2.74
N PHE A 52 0.61 -27.93 2.13
CA PHE A 52 0.91 -28.34 0.75
C PHE A 52 0.84 -29.87 0.58
N ASP A 53 1.42 -30.61 1.51
CA ASP A 53 1.39 -32.08 1.53
C ASP A 53 -0.05 -32.60 1.74
N ALA A 54 -0.81 -31.97 2.65
CA ALA A 54 -2.21 -32.33 2.90
C ALA A 54 -3.12 -32.08 1.68
N ALA A 55 -2.81 -31.07 0.88
CA ALA A 55 -3.54 -30.76 -0.35
C ALA A 55 -3.12 -31.62 -1.56
N GLY A 56 -2.12 -32.50 -1.40
CA GLY A 56 -1.58 -33.29 -2.51
C GLY A 56 -0.77 -32.46 -3.52
N GLY A 57 -0.29 -31.28 -3.09
CA GLY A 57 0.54 -30.38 -3.89
C GLY A 57 -0.21 -29.37 -4.76
N ASP A 58 -1.54 -29.34 -4.71
CA ASP A 58 -2.36 -28.36 -5.43
C ASP A 58 -3.20 -27.54 -4.45
N LEU A 59 -2.93 -26.24 -4.36
CA LEU A 59 -3.59 -25.33 -3.44
C LEU A 59 -4.48 -24.36 -4.21
N THR A 60 -5.72 -24.22 -3.75
CA THR A 60 -6.69 -23.30 -4.35
C THR A 60 -7.34 -22.42 -3.28
N ASP A 61 -8.13 -21.44 -3.69
CA ASP A 61 -8.85 -20.55 -2.75
C ASP A 61 -9.79 -21.32 -1.83
N LYS A 62 -10.35 -22.41 -2.34
CA LYS A 62 -11.15 -23.35 -1.56
C LYS A 62 -10.24 -24.43 -0.98
N PRO A 63 -10.24 -24.64 0.35
CA PRO A 63 -9.41 -25.67 0.95
C PRO A 63 -9.86 -27.06 0.50
N SER A 64 -8.88 -27.93 0.23
CA SER A 64 -9.08 -29.35 -0.04
C SER A 64 -9.55 -30.11 1.22
N GLU A 65 -10.09 -31.32 1.04
CA GLU A 65 -10.47 -32.18 2.18
C GLU A 65 -9.31 -32.46 3.13
N GLY A 66 -8.09 -32.56 2.60
CA GLY A 66 -6.87 -32.78 3.38
C GLY A 66 -6.49 -31.56 4.22
N GLU A 67 -6.53 -30.35 3.66
CA GLU A 67 -6.35 -29.10 4.42
C GLU A 67 -7.41 -28.96 5.50
N VAL A 68 -8.66 -29.28 5.16
CA VAL A 68 -9.78 -29.25 6.11
C VAL A 68 -9.51 -30.18 7.29
N ALA A 69 -9.10 -31.42 7.04
CA ALA A 69 -8.75 -32.38 8.08
C ALA A 69 -7.56 -31.91 8.95
N LEU A 70 -6.51 -31.38 8.32
CA LEU A 70 -5.31 -30.85 8.98
C LEU A 70 -5.67 -29.74 9.97
N PHE A 71 -6.35 -28.70 9.51
CA PHE A 71 -6.66 -27.54 10.35
C PHE A 71 -7.76 -27.84 11.39
N ARG A 72 -8.68 -28.75 11.08
CA ARG A 72 -9.70 -29.21 12.04
C ARG A 72 -9.05 -29.95 13.21
N ALA A 73 -8.08 -30.82 12.94
CA ALA A 73 -7.34 -31.54 13.97
C ALA A 73 -6.48 -30.59 14.82
N ALA A 74 -5.88 -29.57 14.21
CA ALA A 74 -5.07 -28.57 14.90
C ALA A 74 -5.89 -27.54 15.71
N GLY A 75 -7.20 -27.41 15.44
CA GLY A 75 -8.04 -26.39 16.06
C GLY A 75 -7.65 -24.96 15.67
N THR A 76 -7.09 -24.78 14.46
CA THR A 76 -6.62 -23.48 13.97
C THR A 76 -7.80 -22.56 13.66
N GLU A 77 -7.71 -21.31 14.11
CA GLU A 77 -8.63 -20.24 13.72
C GLU A 77 -8.02 -19.38 12.62
N PHE A 78 -8.88 -18.66 11.90
CA PHE A 78 -8.49 -17.85 10.76
C PHE A 78 -9.09 -16.46 10.83
N GLN A 79 -8.36 -15.47 10.31
CA GLN A 79 -8.86 -14.12 10.05
C GLN A 79 -9.00 -13.93 8.55
N LEU A 80 -10.18 -13.54 8.06
CA LEU A 80 -10.32 -13.10 6.67
C LEU A 80 -9.65 -11.73 6.52
N ILE A 81 -8.68 -11.61 5.64
CA ILE A 81 -7.91 -10.38 5.40
C ILE A 81 -8.24 -9.83 4.02
N TRP A 82 -8.65 -8.56 3.96
CA TRP A 82 -8.85 -7.81 2.73
C TRP A 82 -7.56 -7.12 2.31
N ILE A 83 -7.22 -7.24 1.03
CA ILE A 83 -6.17 -6.44 0.38
C ILE A 83 -6.87 -5.26 -0.29
N ILE A 84 -6.61 -4.05 0.19
CA ILE A 84 -7.35 -2.84 -0.18
C ILE A 84 -6.44 -1.88 -0.93
N ALA A 85 -6.84 -1.48 -2.13
CA ALA A 85 -6.27 -0.37 -2.88
C ALA A 85 -7.09 0.91 -2.62
N SER A 86 -6.41 1.96 -2.16
CA SER A 86 -6.97 3.31 -2.10
C SER A 86 -6.49 4.10 -3.31
N LEU A 87 -7.41 4.77 -4.00
CA LEU A 87 -7.22 5.20 -5.38
C LEU A 87 -7.20 6.71 -5.57
N VAL A 88 -6.40 7.18 -6.53
CA VAL A 88 -6.51 8.52 -7.11
C VAL A 88 -6.83 8.42 -8.61
N PRO A 89 -7.44 9.46 -9.21
CA PRO A 89 -7.68 9.50 -10.65
C PRO A 89 -6.38 9.39 -11.45
N ARG A 90 -6.43 8.69 -12.58
CA ARG A 90 -5.36 8.66 -13.57
C ARG A 90 -5.95 8.70 -14.98
N VAL A 91 -5.43 9.60 -15.81
CA VAL A 91 -5.78 9.62 -17.23
C VAL A 91 -5.30 8.30 -17.85
N GLY A 92 -6.17 7.60 -18.57
CA GLY A 92 -5.75 6.42 -19.31
C GLY A 92 -6.62 6.18 -20.54
N ASN A 93 -6.14 5.29 -21.41
CA ASN A 93 -6.79 4.90 -22.66
C ASN A 93 -7.61 3.62 -22.45
N GLY A 94 -8.79 3.52 -23.08
CA GLY A 94 -9.67 2.33 -23.03
C GLY A 94 -10.91 2.50 -22.13
N GLU A 95 -11.75 1.46 -22.07
CA GLU A 95 -13.00 1.45 -21.29
C GLU A 95 -12.75 1.45 -19.76
N GLY A 96 -13.69 2.03 -19.00
CA GLY A 96 -13.62 2.19 -17.54
C GLY A 96 -12.92 3.46 -17.06
N TYR A 97 -13.10 3.81 -15.77
CA TYR A 97 -12.45 4.97 -15.17
C TYR A 97 -11.01 4.64 -14.74
N GLY A 98 -10.04 5.40 -15.27
CA GLY A 98 -8.62 5.20 -14.98
C GLY A 98 -8.26 5.63 -13.56
N THR A 99 -7.61 4.76 -12.81
CA THR A 99 -7.17 5.00 -11.44
C THR A 99 -5.77 4.45 -11.21
N THR A 100 -5.10 4.94 -10.19
CA THR A 100 -3.87 4.34 -9.68
C THR A 100 -3.92 4.28 -8.15
N PRO A 101 -3.36 3.24 -7.51
CA PRO A 101 -3.23 3.22 -6.07
C PRO A 101 -2.31 4.34 -5.57
N PHE A 102 -2.71 5.02 -4.51
CA PHE A 102 -1.81 5.83 -3.69
C PHE A 102 -1.43 5.11 -2.39
N ALA A 103 -2.19 4.08 -2.00
CA ALA A 103 -1.90 3.22 -0.86
C ALA A 103 -2.45 1.80 -1.10
N LEU A 104 -1.69 0.81 -0.64
CA LEU A 104 -2.10 -0.58 -0.49
C LEU A 104 -2.08 -0.95 0.98
N SER A 105 -3.15 -1.57 1.47
CA SER A 105 -3.29 -1.92 2.88
C SER A 105 -3.97 -3.27 3.09
N LEU A 106 -3.68 -3.89 4.23
CA LEU A 106 -4.36 -5.07 4.73
C LEU A 106 -5.34 -4.66 5.83
N LYS A 107 -6.58 -5.16 5.79
CA LYS A 107 -7.55 -4.99 6.88
C LYS A 107 -8.24 -6.31 7.21
N PRO A 108 -8.34 -6.71 8.50
CA PRO A 108 -9.09 -7.89 8.87
C PRO A 108 -10.60 -7.63 8.72
N ALA A 109 -11.35 -8.66 8.36
CA ALA A 109 -12.80 -8.65 8.47
C ALA A 109 -13.20 -8.42 9.93
N GLU A 110 -14.28 -7.68 10.12
CA GLU A 110 -14.76 -7.30 11.44
C GLU A 110 -16.25 -7.52 11.57
N LYS A 111 -16.68 -7.80 12.80
CA LYS A 111 -18.08 -7.93 13.17
C LYS A 111 -18.28 -7.23 14.49
N ARG A 112 -19.18 -6.24 14.52
CA ARG A 112 -19.50 -5.44 15.72
C ARG A 112 -18.27 -4.76 16.35
N GLY A 113 -17.33 -4.30 15.52
CA GLY A 113 -16.13 -3.60 15.98
C GLY A 113 -15.03 -4.50 16.54
N GLU A 114 -15.13 -5.81 16.34
CA GLU A 114 -14.11 -6.78 16.73
C GLU A 114 -13.63 -7.56 15.50
N ILE A 115 -12.37 -8.00 15.53
CA ILE A 115 -11.81 -8.86 14.48
C ILE A 115 -12.63 -10.16 14.44
N GLN A 116 -13.14 -10.49 13.26
CA GLN A 116 -13.84 -11.74 13.08
C GLN A 116 -12.83 -12.87 12.87
N THR A 117 -12.91 -13.90 13.72
CA THR A 117 -12.27 -15.19 13.47
C THR A 117 -13.27 -16.22 12.94
N ALA A 118 -12.77 -17.19 12.20
CA ALA A 118 -13.52 -18.30 11.66
C ALA A 118 -12.76 -19.61 11.83
N THR A 119 -13.47 -20.73 11.91
CA THR A 119 -12.88 -22.07 11.85
C THR A 119 -12.78 -22.55 10.41
N ILE A 120 -12.02 -23.62 10.19
CA ILE A 120 -11.90 -24.25 8.86
C ILE A 120 -13.26 -24.70 8.31
N ASP A 121 -14.19 -25.16 9.15
CA ASP A 121 -15.54 -25.59 8.75
C ASP A 121 -16.39 -24.46 8.17
N TRP A 122 -16.11 -23.22 8.58
CA TRP A 122 -16.75 -22.05 8.00
C TRP A 122 -16.14 -21.70 6.64
N ILE A 123 -14.81 -21.75 6.53
CA ILE A 123 -14.08 -21.48 5.27
C ILE A 123 -14.46 -22.50 4.19
N GLU A 124 -14.51 -23.79 4.52
CA GLU A 124 -14.89 -24.88 3.60
C GLU A 124 -16.25 -24.64 2.92
N LYS A 125 -17.19 -24.04 3.66
CA LYS A 125 -18.55 -23.76 3.20
C LYS A 125 -18.70 -22.41 2.53
N LEU A 126 -17.69 -21.56 2.64
CA LEU A 126 -17.74 -20.21 2.11
C LEU A 126 -17.44 -20.25 0.61
N ASP A 127 -18.38 -19.77 -0.18
CA ASP A 127 -18.20 -19.54 -1.61
C ASP A 127 -18.05 -18.04 -1.85
N LEU A 128 -16.83 -17.53 -1.71
CA LEU A 128 -16.47 -16.21 -2.17
C LEU A 128 -15.77 -16.38 -3.52
N ALA A 129 -16.45 -16.01 -4.60
CA ALA A 129 -15.80 -15.77 -5.87
C ALA A 129 -15.43 -14.28 -5.94
N TYR A 130 -14.17 -13.97 -6.23
CA TYR A 130 -13.77 -12.60 -6.51
C TYR A 130 -14.31 -12.20 -7.89
N ASP A 131 -15.20 -11.22 -7.92
CA ASP A 131 -15.67 -10.58 -9.15
C ASP A 131 -14.90 -9.25 -9.33
N ALA A 132 -14.03 -9.21 -10.34
CA ALA A 132 -13.24 -8.01 -10.65
C ALA A 132 -14.08 -6.86 -11.21
N ASP A 133 -15.27 -7.15 -11.78
CA ASP A 133 -16.19 -6.14 -12.29
C ASP A 133 -17.06 -5.56 -11.17
N ASN A 134 -17.31 -6.34 -10.10
CA ASN A 134 -18.04 -5.93 -8.90
C ASN A 134 -17.28 -6.24 -7.60
N PRO A 135 -16.07 -5.71 -7.43
CA PRO A 135 -15.23 -6.06 -6.29
C PRO A 135 -15.85 -5.59 -4.97
N PRO A 136 -15.60 -6.28 -3.85
CA PRO A 136 -15.95 -5.76 -2.55
C PRO A 136 -15.30 -4.39 -2.33
N LEU A 137 -15.97 -3.49 -1.62
CA LEU A 137 -15.43 -2.15 -1.41
C LEU A 137 -15.86 -1.55 -0.07
N PHE A 138 -14.99 -0.69 0.44
CA PHE A 138 -15.21 0.15 1.61
C PHE A 138 -15.52 1.57 1.13
N SER A 139 -16.66 2.10 1.54
CA SER A 139 -17.00 3.51 1.37
C SER A 139 -16.42 4.34 2.53
N ARG A 140 -16.02 5.58 2.26
CA ARG A 140 -15.43 6.51 3.25
C ARG A 140 -14.20 5.91 3.98
N PHE A 141 -13.49 5.01 3.32
CA PHE A 141 -12.30 4.35 3.81
C PHE A 141 -11.16 5.35 3.99
N ASP A 142 -10.47 5.23 5.12
CA ASP A 142 -9.32 6.03 5.46
C ASP A 142 -8.13 5.08 5.66
N PRO A 143 -7.17 5.02 4.70
CA PRO A 143 -6.04 4.11 4.82
C PRO A 143 -5.07 4.50 5.95
N PHE A 144 -5.16 5.72 6.49
CA PHE A 144 -4.27 6.23 7.52
C PHE A 144 -4.80 5.97 8.95
N GLU A 145 -6.11 6.08 9.14
CA GLU A 145 -6.78 5.85 10.44
C GLU A 145 -7.52 4.51 10.53
N GLY A 146 -7.80 3.86 9.39
CA GLY A 146 -8.56 2.61 9.30
C GLY A 146 -10.07 2.72 9.43
N SER A 147 -10.58 3.95 9.54
CA SER A 147 -12.02 4.22 9.60
C SER A 147 -12.68 4.01 8.24
N TYR A 148 -13.94 3.58 8.24
CA TYR A 148 -14.76 3.45 7.03
C TYR A 148 -16.24 3.63 7.36
N GLY A 149 -17.05 3.86 6.34
CA GLY A 149 -18.51 3.96 6.43
C GLY A 149 -19.17 2.58 6.33
N LEU A 150 -19.47 2.17 5.10
CA LEU A 150 -20.04 0.86 4.79
C LEU A 150 -19.05 -0.01 4.03
N PHE A 151 -19.06 -1.30 4.34
CA PHE A 151 -18.46 -2.34 3.53
C PHE A 151 -19.57 -3.08 2.77
N GLY A 152 -19.37 -3.32 1.48
CA GLY A 152 -20.31 -4.10 0.66
C GLY A 152 -19.58 -5.10 -0.21
N MET A 153 -20.14 -6.31 -0.28
CA MET A 153 -19.77 -7.31 -1.28
C MET A 153 -20.80 -7.29 -2.41
N GLY A 154 -20.36 -7.24 -3.67
CA GLY A 154 -21.27 -7.18 -4.82
C GLY A 154 -22.23 -5.98 -4.77
N ALA A 155 -21.76 -4.84 -4.25
CA ALA A 155 -22.56 -3.64 -4.01
C ALA A 155 -22.08 -2.47 -4.90
N PRO A 156 -22.26 -2.52 -6.23
CA PRO A 156 -21.73 -1.52 -7.15
C PRO A 156 -22.26 -0.11 -6.87
N GLY A 157 -23.47 0.01 -6.28
CA GLY A 157 -24.03 1.30 -5.85
C GLY A 157 -23.25 2.00 -4.74
N LEU A 158 -22.31 1.34 -4.05
CA LEU A 158 -21.39 2.00 -3.11
C LEU A 158 -20.23 2.71 -3.84
N ALA A 159 -19.92 2.31 -5.08
CA ALA A 159 -18.82 2.88 -5.84
C ALA A 159 -19.14 4.29 -6.35
N GLU A 160 -20.32 4.45 -6.97
CA GLU A 160 -20.73 5.70 -7.62
C GLU A 160 -21.29 6.74 -6.62
N GLY A 161 -21.26 8.01 -7.04
CA GLY A 161 -22.12 9.06 -6.48
C GLY A 161 -21.35 10.13 -5.74
N LYS A 162 -22.00 10.83 -4.81
CA LYS A 162 -21.37 11.92 -4.07
C LYS A 162 -20.28 11.42 -3.12
N GLY A 163 -19.13 12.08 -3.16
CA GLY A 163 -17.98 11.89 -2.27
C GLY A 163 -16.68 11.73 -3.05
N HIS A 164 -15.60 11.41 -2.35
CA HIS A 164 -14.25 11.44 -2.90
C HIS A 164 -13.75 10.05 -3.27
N LEU A 165 -13.09 9.92 -4.43
CA LEU A 165 -12.51 8.65 -4.87
C LEU A 165 -11.43 8.15 -3.90
N ASP A 166 -10.70 9.06 -3.27
CA ASP A 166 -9.64 8.75 -2.30
C ASP A 166 -10.13 8.15 -0.99
N GLU A 167 -11.44 8.17 -0.73
CA GLU A 167 -12.06 7.45 0.38
C GLU A 167 -12.77 6.17 -0.06
N LEU A 168 -12.49 5.69 -1.27
CA LEU A 168 -12.94 4.39 -1.69
C LEU A 168 -11.81 3.39 -1.50
N GLY A 169 -12.03 2.41 -0.62
CA GLY A 169 -11.14 1.27 -0.45
C GLY A 169 -11.61 0.12 -1.33
N LEU A 170 -11.02 -0.03 -2.52
CA LEU A 170 -11.33 -1.14 -3.43
C LEU A 170 -10.64 -2.41 -2.95
N VAL A 171 -11.38 -3.50 -2.74
CA VAL A 171 -10.76 -4.79 -2.44
C VAL A 171 -10.21 -5.40 -3.73
N ILE A 172 -8.90 -5.61 -3.78
CA ILE A 172 -8.19 -6.20 -4.92
C ILE A 172 -7.81 -7.67 -4.71
N GLY A 173 -8.14 -8.22 -3.54
CA GLY A 173 -7.91 -9.62 -3.18
C GLY A 173 -8.21 -9.86 -1.71
N TYR A 174 -8.21 -11.13 -1.31
CA TYR A 174 -8.36 -11.52 0.08
C TYR A 174 -7.72 -12.89 0.33
N TYR A 175 -7.48 -13.20 1.60
CA TYR A 175 -6.99 -14.50 2.04
C TYR A 175 -7.40 -14.80 3.48
N PHE A 176 -7.35 -16.07 3.87
CA PHE A 176 -7.60 -16.52 5.25
C PHE A 176 -6.27 -16.68 5.98
N LEU A 177 -6.00 -15.79 6.91
CA LEU A 177 -4.80 -15.83 7.72
C LEU A 177 -4.97 -16.78 8.90
N ALA A 178 -4.22 -17.89 8.92
CA ALA A 178 -4.11 -18.77 10.08
C ALA A 178 -3.55 -17.99 11.28
N THR A 179 -4.22 -18.10 12.44
CA THR A 179 -3.81 -17.38 13.66
C THR A 179 -2.58 -18.01 14.32
N CYS A 180 -2.23 -19.24 13.96
CA CYS A 180 -1.03 -19.95 14.37
C CYS A 180 -0.52 -20.86 13.26
N TYR A 181 0.80 -21.00 13.15
CA TYR A 181 1.49 -21.89 12.20
C TYR A 181 2.96 -22.06 12.64
N ASP A 182 3.64 -23.09 12.13
CA ASP A 182 5.10 -23.22 12.28
C ASP A 182 5.80 -22.34 11.24
N GLU A 183 6.51 -21.33 11.70
CA GLU A 183 7.26 -20.42 10.83
C GLU A 183 8.37 -21.10 10.01
N ASN A 184 8.87 -22.25 10.48
CA ASN A 184 9.92 -23.00 9.77
C ASN A 184 9.37 -23.82 8.60
N GLU A 185 8.07 -24.04 8.55
CA GLU A 185 7.40 -24.77 7.48
C GLU A 185 6.83 -23.86 6.39
N VAL A 186 6.89 -22.53 6.57
CA VAL A 186 6.32 -21.57 5.60
C VAL A 186 7.04 -21.68 4.26
N LEU A 187 6.27 -21.95 3.22
CA LEU A 187 6.69 -21.89 1.83
C LEU A 187 6.43 -20.47 1.31
N ALA A 188 7.46 -19.82 0.79
CA ALA A 188 7.34 -18.48 0.21
C ALA A 188 7.49 -18.54 -1.31
N PRO A 189 6.65 -17.81 -2.08
CA PRO A 189 6.69 -17.80 -3.54
C PRO A 189 7.96 -17.11 -4.05
N ALA A 190 8.59 -17.66 -5.08
CA ALA A 190 9.73 -17.00 -5.72
C ALA A 190 9.27 -15.69 -6.38
N ILE A 191 9.60 -14.54 -5.77
CA ILE A 191 9.26 -13.22 -6.33
C ILE A 191 10.34 -12.61 -7.24
N GLY A 192 11.40 -13.38 -7.55
CA GLY A 192 12.53 -12.92 -8.37
C GLY A 192 13.72 -12.35 -7.59
N LEU A 193 13.75 -12.51 -6.26
CA LEU A 193 14.92 -12.19 -5.45
C LEU A 193 15.98 -13.28 -5.53
N PRO A 194 17.28 -12.92 -5.45
CA PRO A 194 18.36 -13.91 -5.38
C PRO A 194 18.26 -14.71 -4.07
N GLU A 195 18.63 -15.99 -4.15
CA GLU A 195 18.71 -16.87 -2.97
C GLU A 195 19.74 -16.34 -1.94
N GLY A 196 19.58 -16.77 -0.69
CA GLY A 196 20.46 -16.39 0.41
C GLY A 196 19.91 -15.24 1.27
N ASP A 197 20.74 -14.24 1.58
CA ASP A 197 20.38 -13.18 2.55
C ASP A 197 19.20 -12.32 2.10
N ALA A 198 19.16 -11.96 0.81
CA ALA A 198 18.08 -11.14 0.24
C ALA A 198 16.72 -11.83 0.45
N TRP A 199 16.65 -13.10 0.04
CA TRP A 199 15.49 -13.95 0.26
C TRP A 199 15.13 -14.09 1.73
N ARG A 200 16.10 -14.34 2.62
CA ARG A 200 15.87 -14.47 4.06
C ARG A 200 15.27 -13.21 4.67
N ARG A 201 15.76 -12.02 4.30
CA ARG A 201 15.22 -10.73 4.76
C ARG A 201 13.81 -10.52 4.25
N TYR A 202 13.56 -10.80 2.97
CA TYR A 202 12.23 -10.78 2.38
C TYR A 202 11.27 -11.71 3.12
N ALA A 203 11.60 -12.99 3.28
CA ALA A 203 10.74 -13.96 3.94
C ALA A 203 10.42 -13.57 5.39
N LYS A 204 11.38 -12.98 6.12
CA LYS A 204 11.16 -12.45 7.47
C LYS A 204 10.23 -11.24 7.47
N HIS A 205 10.47 -10.29 6.57
CA HIS A 205 9.64 -9.09 6.44
C HIS A 205 8.20 -9.45 6.04
N ARG A 206 8.05 -10.30 5.02
CA ARG A 206 6.75 -10.80 4.53
C ARG A 206 5.96 -11.48 5.63
N ARG A 207 6.58 -12.36 6.42
CA ARG A 207 5.93 -12.98 7.60
C ARG A 207 5.39 -11.94 8.57
N LYS A 208 6.22 -10.97 8.95
CA LYS A 208 5.81 -9.91 9.89
C LYS A 208 4.68 -9.04 9.33
N LEU A 209 4.76 -8.69 8.05
CA LEU A 209 3.83 -7.76 7.42
C LEU A 209 2.51 -8.40 7.04
N LEU A 210 2.53 -9.58 6.39
CA LEU A 210 1.35 -10.23 5.80
C LEU A 210 0.79 -11.34 6.70
N PHE A 211 1.63 -12.02 7.48
CA PHE A 211 1.25 -13.25 8.20
C PHE A 211 1.25 -13.15 9.72
N ALA A 212 1.55 -11.97 10.29
CA ALA A 212 1.26 -11.74 11.71
C ALA A 212 -0.26 -11.56 11.88
N PRO A 213 -0.93 -12.27 12.79
CA PRO A 213 -2.36 -12.06 13.05
C PRO A 213 -2.65 -10.63 13.52
N PHE A 214 -3.76 -10.06 13.06
CA PHE A 214 -4.21 -8.77 13.56
C PHE A 214 -4.64 -8.87 15.01
N LYS A 215 -4.27 -7.85 15.79
CA LYS A 215 -4.66 -7.68 17.20
C LYS A 215 -5.59 -6.49 17.43
N ASN A 216 -5.81 -5.69 16.38
CA ASN A 216 -6.72 -4.55 16.34
C ASN A 216 -7.20 -4.35 14.89
N LEU A 217 -8.14 -3.44 14.69
CA LEU A 217 -8.75 -3.15 13.39
C LEU A 217 -7.97 -2.16 12.53
N GLN A 218 -6.79 -1.71 12.99
CA GLN A 218 -5.96 -0.77 12.25
C GLN A 218 -5.38 -1.46 11.00
N PRO A 219 -5.52 -0.86 9.81
CA PRO A 219 -4.92 -1.40 8.61
C PRO A 219 -3.41 -1.48 8.74
N ARG A 220 -2.82 -2.53 8.15
CA ARG A 220 -1.37 -2.60 7.94
C ARG A 220 -1.07 -2.09 6.54
N ARG A 221 -0.31 -1.00 6.43
CA ARG A 221 0.17 -0.47 5.15
C ARG A 221 1.16 -1.46 4.52
N ILE A 222 0.92 -1.83 3.26
CA ILE A 222 1.85 -2.60 2.43
C ILE A 222 2.79 -1.63 1.71
N TRP A 223 2.24 -0.58 1.11
CA TRP A 223 2.96 0.41 0.31
C TRP A 223 2.13 1.69 0.13
N GLY A 224 2.80 2.79 -0.23
CA GLY A 224 2.18 4.06 -0.64
C GLY A 224 2.26 5.15 0.42
N ALA A 225 1.48 6.21 0.23
CA ALA A 225 1.49 7.39 1.10
C ALA A 225 1.24 7.04 2.58
N ASP A 226 1.89 7.77 3.49
CA ASP A 226 1.76 7.57 4.94
C ASP A 226 0.85 8.62 5.62
N SER A 227 0.48 9.68 4.90
CA SER A 227 -0.33 10.76 5.46
C SER A 227 -1.29 11.44 4.48
N PRO A 228 -2.34 12.11 4.99
CA PRO A 228 -3.24 12.92 4.16
C PRO A 228 -2.55 14.02 3.36
N ILE A 229 -1.52 14.66 3.92
CA ILE A 229 -0.81 15.75 3.22
C ILE A 229 -0.03 15.23 2.01
N GLU A 230 0.54 14.03 2.08
CA GLU A 230 1.15 13.37 0.92
C GLU A 230 0.09 13.08 -0.14
N LEU A 231 -1.06 12.52 0.26
CA LEU A 231 -2.18 12.26 -0.65
C LEU A 231 -2.62 13.53 -1.39
N PHE A 232 -2.81 14.64 -0.70
CA PHE A 232 -3.26 15.88 -1.33
C PHE A 232 -2.28 16.38 -2.39
N LEU A 233 -0.97 16.31 -2.10
CA LEU A 233 0.05 16.68 -3.08
C LEU A 233 0.09 15.69 -4.25
N ILE A 234 -0.04 14.39 -4.00
CA ILE A 234 -0.13 13.36 -5.06
C ILE A 234 -1.29 13.65 -6.00
N GLN A 235 -2.45 14.02 -5.47
CA GLN A 235 -3.64 14.33 -6.28
C GLN A 235 -3.43 15.53 -7.19
N GLU A 236 -2.86 16.61 -6.66
CA GLU A 236 -2.58 17.79 -7.47
C GLU A 236 -1.50 17.52 -8.52
N LEU A 237 -0.43 16.79 -8.17
CA LEU A 237 0.60 16.40 -9.14
C LEU A 237 0.03 15.50 -10.24
N ALA A 238 -0.82 14.53 -9.89
CA ALA A 238 -1.49 13.67 -10.86
C ALA A 238 -2.39 14.47 -11.82
N ARG A 239 -3.12 15.48 -11.31
CA ARG A 239 -3.93 16.40 -12.13
C ARG A 239 -3.08 17.16 -13.15
N ARG A 240 -1.82 17.43 -12.83
CA ARG A 240 -0.84 18.09 -13.69
C ARG A 240 -0.03 17.12 -14.57
N GLY A 241 -0.32 15.82 -14.52
CA GLY A 241 0.35 14.80 -15.32
C GLY A 241 1.67 14.29 -14.73
N TYR A 242 1.95 14.57 -13.45
CA TYR A 242 3.13 14.09 -12.74
C TYR A 242 2.82 12.87 -11.90
N HIS A 243 3.65 11.82 -12.04
CA HIS A 243 3.48 10.54 -11.37
C HIS A 243 4.78 10.13 -10.66
N PRO A 244 5.02 10.63 -9.44
CA PRO A 244 6.22 10.26 -8.69
C PRO A 244 6.17 8.82 -8.19
N GLN A 245 7.35 8.26 -7.93
CA GLN A 245 7.51 7.07 -7.08
C GLN A 245 7.27 7.45 -5.62
N LEU A 246 6.50 6.65 -4.89
CA LEU A 246 6.18 6.91 -3.48
C LEU A 246 7.17 6.21 -2.56
N GLN A 247 7.50 6.84 -1.42
CA GLN A 247 8.29 6.24 -0.33
C GLN A 247 9.64 5.68 -0.83
N MET A 248 10.40 6.51 -1.55
CA MET A 248 11.69 6.10 -2.13
C MET A 248 12.78 6.07 -1.06
N LEU A 249 13.41 4.91 -0.85
CA LEU A 249 14.56 4.77 0.03
C LEU A 249 15.78 5.41 -0.63
N ILE A 250 16.51 6.25 0.11
CA ILE A 250 17.76 6.86 -0.34
C ILE A 250 18.89 6.43 0.59
N MET A 251 19.90 5.77 0.04
CA MET A 251 20.97 5.12 0.79
C MET A 251 22.22 6.01 0.91
N GLU A 252 23.15 5.66 1.80
CA GLU A 252 24.38 6.46 2.04
C GLU A 252 25.32 6.56 0.84
N ASN A 253 25.21 5.68 -0.14
CA ASN A 253 25.95 5.70 -1.40
C ASN A 253 25.23 6.51 -2.50
N GLY A 254 24.07 7.12 -2.21
CA GLY A 254 23.23 7.83 -3.18
C GLY A 254 22.35 6.93 -4.05
N GLY A 255 22.37 5.61 -3.81
CA GLY A 255 21.44 4.67 -4.42
C GLY A 255 20.00 4.90 -3.97
N THR A 256 19.04 4.72 -4.88
CA THR A 256 17.62 4.95 -4.64
C THR A 256 16.83 3.68 -4.93
N TYR A 257 16.02 3.22 -3.97
CA TYR A 257 15.29 1.97 -4.06
C TYR A 257 13.81 2.17 -3.73
N PRO A 258 12.88 1.76 -4.61
CA PRO A 258 11.45 2.01 -4.40
C PRO A 258 10.83 1.10 -3.33
N SER A 259 11.56 0.09 -2.86
CA SER A 259 11.22 -0.67 -1.67
C SER A 259 12.46 -1.33 -1.05
N PHE A 260 12.32 -1.87 0.16
CA PHE A 260 13.36 -2.70 0.76
C PHE A 260 13.64 -3.98 -0.03
N TYR A 261 12.65 -4.48 -0.79
CA TYR A 261 12.84 -5.68 -1.60
C TYR A 261 13.81 -5.39 -2.74
N ASP A 262 13.69 -4.23 -3.39
CA ASP A 262 14.61 -3.79 -4.44
C ASP A 262 16.03 -3.58 -3.89
N LEU A 263 16.15 -2.98 -2.70
CA LEU A 263 17.44 -2.84 -2.01
C LEU A 263 18.09 -4.20 -1.71
N TRP A 264 17.32 -5.18 -1.23
CA TRP A 264 17.87 -6.50 -0.93
C TRP A 264 18.22 -7.30 -2.18
N GLY A 265 17.49 -7.08 -3.27
CA GLY A 265 17.75 -7.67 -4.59
C GLY A 265 19.06 -7.19 -5.21
N ASP A 266 19.51 -5.98 -4.88
CA ASP A 266 20.78 -5.41 -5.33
C ASP A 266 21.97 -6.09 -4.63
N ILE A 267 22.59 -7.06 -5.30
CA ILE A 267 23.68 -7.87 -4.73
C ILE A 267 24.88 -7.01 -4.31
N GLU A 268 25.13 -5.91 -5.02
CA GLU A 268 26.28 -5.03 -4.79
C GLU A 268 26.05 -4.11 -3.58
N PHE A 269 24.83 -3.60 -3.42
CA PHE A 269 24.53 -2.56 -2.44
C PHE A 269 23.53 -2.94 -1.33
N ARG A 270 23.07 -4.20 -1.28
CA ARG A 270 22.22 -4.75 -0.19
C ARG A 270 22.82 -4.65 1.21
N TRP A 271 24.13 -4.41 1.28
CA TRP A 271 24.88 -4.16 2.52
C TRP A 271 25.11 -2.66 2.77
N SER A 272 24.46 -1.74 2.07
CA SER A 272 24.45 -0.34 2.51
C SER A 272 23.65 -0.29 3.82
N HIS A 273 24.36 -0.15 4.95
CA HIS A 273 23.81 -0.43 6.28
C HIS A 273 22.90 0.68 6.82
N ALA A 274 22.81 1.85 6.16
CA ALA A 274 21.97 2.94 6.60
C ALA A 274 21.23 3.60 5.43
N ALA A 275 19.91 3.73 5.55
CA ALA A 275 19.17 4.69 4.76
C ALA A 275 19.54 6.10 5.28
N VAL A 276 19.82 7.03 4.37
CA VAL A 276 19.91 8.45 4.71
C VAL A 276 18.54 8.96 5.10
N THR A 277 17.54 8.62 4.28
CA THR A 277 16.14 9.00 4.47
C THR A 277 15.24 8.21 3.52
N GLU A 278 13.94 8.29 3.74
CA GLU A 278 12.90 7.91 2.77
C GLU A 278 12.23 9.19 2.29
N ALA A 279 12.14 9.39 0.97
CA ALA A 279 11.44 10.54 0.38
C ALA A 279 9.97 10.17 0.14
N ASP A 280 9.05 11.05 0.51
CA ASP A 280 7.62 10.79 0.38
C ASP A 280 7.24 10.61 -1.09
N LEU A 281 7.78 11.49 -1.96
CA LEU A 281 7.66 11.42 -3.41
C LEU A 281 9.06 11.54 -4.04
N PHE A 282 9.30 10.82 -5.12
CA PHE A 282 10.55 10.87 -5.86
C PHE A 282 10.34 10.81 -7.36
N PHE A 283 11.08 11.64 -8.09
CA PHE A 283 11.09 11.70 -9.55
C PHE A 283 12.43 11.15 -10.04
N PRO A 284 12.49 9.88 -10.51
CA PRO A 284 13.76 9.23 -10.84
C PRO A 284 14.54 9.95 -11.93
N ASP A 285 13.88 10.37 -13.00
CA ASP A 285 14.53 10.97 -14.16
C ASP A 285 15.17 12.32 -13.82
N GLN A 286 14.47 13.16 -13.04
CA GLN A 286 14.94 14.48 -12.61
C GLN A 286 15.75 14.42 -11.32
N ARG A 287 15.84 13.26 -10.66
CA ARG A 287 16.43 13.08 -9.32
C ARG A 287 15.93 14.11 -8.31
N VAL A 288 14.61 14.35 -8.27
CA VAL A 288 13.97 15.25 -7.30
C VAL A 288 13.33 14.43 -6.19
N ALA A 289 13.69 14.73 -4.94
CA ALA A 289 13.10 14.13 -3.75
C ALA A 289 12.21 15.15 -3.03
N VAL A 290 10.92 14.84 -2.85
CA VAL A 290 9.96 15.71 -2.18
C VAL A 290 9.64 15.16 -0.80
N PHE A 291 9.65 16.05 0.21
CA PHE A 291 9.30 15.75 1.59
C PHE A 291 8.09 16.60 2.02
N CYS A 292 7.01 15.93 2.38
CA CYS A 292 5.77 16.48 2.92
C CYS A 292 5.89 16.56 4.45
N ASP A 293 6.49 17.64 4.94
CA ASP A 293 6.81 17.73 6.34
C ASP A 293 5.56 18.06 7.19
N GLY A 294 5.08 17.09 7.97
CA GLY A 294 4.01 17.27 8.96
C GLY A 294 4.32 18.40 9.95
N GLY A 295 3.64 19.55 9.78
CA GLY A 295 3.81 20.73 10.60
C GLY A 295 3.05 20.63 11.91
N ARG A 296 3.66 20.10 12.99
CA ARG A 296 3.20 20.43 14.34
C ARG A 296 4.06 21.54 14.92
N TYR A 297 3.36 22.57 15.41
CA TYR A 297 3.84 23.74 16.13
C TYR A 297 5.10 23.42 16.96
N HIS A 298 6.16 24.21 16.74
CA HIS A 298 7.52 24.03 17.25
C HIS A 298 8.30 22.86 16.60
N ARG A 299 8.72 23.01 15.34
CA ARG A 299 9.91 22.28 14.88
C ARG A 299 11.08 22.73 15.76
N SER A 300 11.52 21.85 16.65
CA SER A 300 12.71 22.11 17.45
C SER A 300 13.89 22.40 16.52
N GLY A 301 14.81 23.28 16.93
CA GLY A 301 16.02 23.57 16.14
C GLY A 301 16.82 22.31 15.79
N ALA A 302 16.70 21.24 16.59
CA ALA A 302 17.29 19.94 16.30
C ALA A 302 16.68 19.26 15.05
N LYS A 303 15.35 19.29 14.88
CA LYS A 303 14.69 18.70 13.70
C LYS A 303 15.08 19.45 12.43
N GLN A 304 15.10 20.79 12.48
CA GLN A 304 15.53 21.62 11.35
C GLN A 304 16.97 21.34 10.95
N LYS A 305 17.88 21.20 11.92
CA LYS A 305 19.28 20.83 11.66
C LYS A 305 19.40 19.44 11.01
N LYS A 306 18.62 18.46 11.48
CA LYS A 306 18.58 17.12 10.89
C LYS A 306 18.06 17.16 9.44
N ASP A 307 16.94 17.83 9.21
CA ASP A 307 16.32 17.98 7.89
C ASP A 307 17.27 18.67 6.90
N ALA A 308 17.99 19.70 7.35
CA ALA A 308 18.99 20.42 6.57
C ALA A 308 20.21 19.55 6.24
N ALA A 309 20.72 18.77 7.21
CA ALA A 309 21.83 17.85 7.00
C ALA A 309 21.46 16.74 6.00
N ILE A 310 20.22 16.23 6.05
CA ILE A 310 19.70 15.30 5.04
C ILE A 310 19.69 15.99 3.67
N SER A 311 19.12 17.20 3.56
CA SER A 311 19.07 17.93 2.29
C SER A 311 20.46 18.19 1.70
N GLU A 312 21.44 18.57 2.51
CA GLU A 312 22.83 18.75 2.05
C GLU A 312 23.43 17.43 1.54
N ARG A 313 23.22 16.34 2.27
CA ARG A 313 23.68 15.01 1.86
C ARG A 313 23.06 14.56 0.55
N LEU A 314 21.76 14.79 0.35
CA LEU A 314 21.06 14.48 -0.90
C LEU A 314 21.62 15.27 -2.08
N ARG A 315 21.90 16.56 -1.91
CA ARG A 315 22.56 17.37 -2.95
C ARG A 315 23.93 16.82 -3.32
N GLY A 316 24.66 16.29 -2.33
CA GLY A 316 25.93 15.58 -2.56
C GLY A 316 25.81 14.34 -3.46
N PHE A 317 24.62 13.72 -3.52
CA PHE A 317 24.30 12.60 -4.43
C PHE A 317 23.68 13.05 -5.76
N GLY A 318 23.66 14.35 -6.05
CA GLY A 318 22.97 14.91 -7.21
C GLY A 318 21.45 14.70 -7.13
N ILE A 319 20.88 14.68 -5.92
CA ILE A 319 19.44 14.63 -5.69
C ILE A 319 18.99 16.00 -5.19
N SER A 320 17.97 16.57 -5.83
CA SER A 320 17.41 17.88 -5.48
C SER A 320 16.30 17.72 -4.44
N PRO A 321 16.50 18.10 -3.16
CA PRO A 321 15.48 18.00 -2.14
C PRO A 321 14.51 19.20 -2.18
N VAL A 322 13.21 18.92 -2.21
CA VAL A 322 12.11 19.88 -2.09
C VAL A 322 11.38 19.57 -0.79
N ARG A 323 11.41 20.49 0.17
CA ARG A 323 10.70 20.33 1.44
C ARG A 323 9.50 21.26 1.46
N ILE A 324 8.31 20.70 1.62
CA ILE A 324 7.05 21.44 1.65
C ILE A 324 6.41 21.20 3.01
N ASP A 325 6.09 22.25 3.73
CA ASP A 325 5.40 22.10 5.00
C ASP A 325 3.92 21.74 4.76
N GLY A 326 3.39 20.85 5.61
CA GLY A 326 2.00 20.40 5.48
C GLY A 326 0.97 21.53 5.59
N ARG A 327 1.31 22.66 6.23
CA ARG A 327 0.41 23.82 6.29
C ARG A 327 0.30 24.50 4.93
N THR A 328 1.40 24.61 4.18
CA THR A 328 1.39 25.05 2.79
C THR A 328 0.58 24.09 1.93
N ILE A 329 0.76 22.77 2.05
CA ILE A 329 -0.05 21.80 1.29
C ILE A 329 -1.56 21.99 1.55
N VAL A 330 -1.96 22.21 2.80
CA VAL A 330 -3.38 22.38 3.17
C VAL A 330 -3.95 23.73 2.72
N ASN A 331 -3.20 24.83 2.85
CA ASN A 331 -3.72 26.18 2.59
C ASN A 331 -3.45 26.69 1.17
N ASP A 332 -2.41 26.19 0.52
CA ASP A 332 -1.95 26.59 -0.82
C ASP A 332 -1.38 25.37 -1.56
N LEU A 333 -2.25 24.42 -1.88
CA LEU A 333 -1.90 23.21 -2.60
C LEU A 333 -1.28 23.51 -3.97
N THR A 334 -1.78 24.57 -4.64
CA THR A 334 -1.26 25.01 -5.94
C THR A 334 0.20 25.46 -5.81
N GLY A 335 0.51 26.33 -4.84
CA GLY A 335 1.88 26.78 -4.58
C GLY A 335 2.81 25.64 -4.15
N ALA A 336 2.30 24.66 -3.39
CA ALA A 336 3.05 23.45 -3.06
C ALA A 336 3.45 22.66 -4.32
N ALA A 337 2.51 22.42 -5.23
CA ALA A 337 2.79 21.74 -6.49
C ALA A 337 3.67 22.57 -7.45
N ASP A 338 3.52 23.90 -7.48
CA ASP A 338 4.39 24.79 -8.24
C ASP A 338 5.85 24.70 -7.80
N ALA A 339 6.09 24.56 -6.49
CA ALA A 339 7.44 24.37 -5.95
C ALA A 339 8.08 23.05 -6.43
N VAL A 340 7.29 21.98 -6.53
CA VAL A 340 7.75 20.71 -7.10
C VAL A 340 8.06 20.88 -8.58
N GLU A 341 7.16 21.46 -9.36
CA GLU A 341 7.36 21.70 -10.79
C GLU A 341 8.60 22.55 -11.09
N ALA A 342 8.82 23.61 -10.32
CA ALA A 342 10.00 24.45 -10.47
C ALA A 342 11.30 23.64 -10.29
N ALA A 343 11.32 22.72 -9.32
CA ALA A 343 12.45 21.82 -9.11
C ALA A 343 12.62 20.83 -10.27
N LEU A 344 11.52 20.27 -10.78
CA LEU A 344 11.57 19.36 -11.94
C LEU A 344 12.13 20.04 -13.19
N ARG A 345 11.74 21.29 -13.45
CA ARG A 345 12.22 22.09 -14.60
C ARG A 345 13.68 22.53 -14.46
N SER A 346 14.17 22.65 -13.24
CA SER A 346 15.55 23.09 -12.97
C SER A 346 16.55 21.93 -12.99
N ALA A 347 16.07 20.69 -12.99
CA ALA A 347 16.89 19.47 -12.93
C ALA A 347 17.02 18.73 -14.27
N GLY A 348 16.19 19.08 -15.26
CA GLY A 348 16.34 18.67 -16.66
C GLY A 348 17.09 19.73 -17.45
#